data_AF-A0A964IJU6-F1
#
_entry.id   AF-A0A964IJU6-F1
#
_cell.length_a   1.000
_cell.length_b   1.000
_cell.length_c   1.000
_cell.angle_alpha   90.00
_cell.angle_beta   90.00
_cell.angle_gamma   90.00
#
_symmetry.space_group_name_H-M   'P 1'
#
loop_
_entity.id
_entity.type
_entity.pdbx_description
1 polymer ?
#
loop_
_entity_poly.entity_id
_entity_poly.type
_entity_poly.pdbx_seq_one_letter_code
_entity_poly.pdbx_strand_id
1 'polypeptide(L)'
;MQKIFSTRLDEATLNEMERATRKLGMSKRQFLEEAIQLRVDRLTRDEQGDVWSETLGAWQRSESGATTIRRARRAFQHGFARHQPSSGKPASR
;
A
#
# COMPACT_ATOMS: atom_id res chain seq x y z
N MET A 1 -23.03 -18.83 -10.97
CA MET A 1 -24.20 -18.85 -11.89
C MET A 1 -23.94 -17.86 -13.02
N GLN A 2 -24.08 -18.25 -14.28
CA GLN A 2 -23.82 -17.34 -15.41
C GLN A 2 -25.12 -16.62 -15.81
N LYS A 3 -25.03 -15.33 -16.14
CA LYS A 3 -26.16 -14.50 -16.58
C LYS A 3 -25.87 -13.92 -17.94
N ILE A 4 -26.91 -13.75 -18.76
CA ILE A 4 -26.80 -13.06 -20.05
C ILE A 4 -26.84 -11.56 -19.78
N PHE A 5 -25.84 -10.85 -20.31
CA PHE A 5 -25.77 -9.40 -20.33
C PHE A 5 -25.70 -8.94 -21.79
N SER A 6 -26.54 -7.98 -22.17
CA SER A 6 -26.59 -7.42 -23.52
C SER A 6 -26.59 -5.90 -23.43
N THR A 7 -25.71 -5.27 -24.20
CA THR A 7 -25.62 -3.81 -24.31
C THR A 7 -25.10 -3.44 -25.70
N ARG A 8 -25.39 -2.21 -26.15
CA ARG A 8 -24.81 -1.67 -27.39
C ARG A 8 -23.44 -1.08 -27.08
N LEU A 9 -22.45 -1.41 -27.89
CA LEU A 9 -21.10 -0.85 -27.86
C LEU A 9 -20.78 -0.26 -29.22
N ASP A 10 -19.97 0.79 -29.25
CA ASP A 10 -19.48 1.32 -30.50
C ASP A 10 -18.52 0.31 -31.18
N GLU A 11 -18.45 0.41 -32.51
CA GLU A 11 -17.67 -0.51 -33.32
C GLU A 11 -16.16 -0.43 -33.04
N ALA A 12 -15.65 0.76 -32.72
CA ALA A 12 -14.23 0.94 -32.40
C ALA A 12 -13.86 0.18 -31.11
N THR A 13 -14.67 0.30 -30.07
CA THR A 13 -14.53 -0.43 -28.80
C THR A 13 -14.60 -1.94 -29.01
N LEU A 14 -15.52 -2.44 -29.84
CA LEU A 14 -15.59 -3.86 -30.17
C LEU A 14 -14.30 -4.34 -30.86
N ASN A 15 -13.79 -3.56 -31.81
CA ASN A 15 -12.55 -3.87 -32.53
C ASN A 15 -11.32 -3.86 -31.60
N GLU A 16 -11.25 -2.91 -30.66
CA GLU A 16 -10.20 -2.86 -29.66
C GLU A 16 -10.25 -4.07 -28.72
N MET A 17 -11.44 -4.44 -28.23
CA MET A 17 -11.63 -5.63 -27.41
C MET A 17 -11.19 -6.90 -28.15
N GLU A 18 -11.49 -7.01 -29.44
CA GLU A 18 -11.04 -8.14 -30.25
C GLU A 18 -9.51 -8.20 -30.38
N ARG A 19 -8.86 -7.06 -30.61
CA ARG A 19 -7.40 -7.01 -30.68
C ARG A 19 -6.77 -7.38 -29.34
N ALA A 20 -7.31 -6.88 -28.24
CA ALA A 20 -6.81 -7.16 -26.89
C ALA A 20 -6.97 -8.63 -26.52
N THR A 21 -8.16 -9.20 -26.71
CA THR A 21 -8.45 -10.62 -26.40
C THR A 21 -7.58 -11.57 -27.19
N ARG A 22 -7.35 -11.30 -28.50
CA ARG A 22 -6.42 -12.11 -29.31
C ARG A 22 -4.98 -12.02 -28.81
N LYS A 23 -4.51 -10.83 -28.45
CA LYS A 23 -3.13 -10.62 -27.96
C LYS A 23 -2.90 -11.31 -26.60
N LEU A 24 -3.91 -11.31 -25.75
CA LEU A 24 -3.83 -11.90 -24.41
C LEU A 24 -4.18 -13.39 -24.37
N GLY A 25 -4.72 -13.95 -25.46
CA GLY A 25 -5.18 -15.35 -25.50
C GLY A 25 -6.41 -15.61 -24.62
N MET A 26 -7.28 -14.61 -24.47
CA MET A 26 -8.42 -14.64 -23.54
C MET A 26 -9.76 -14.57 -24.26
N SER A 27 -10.81 -15.10 -23.62
CA SER A 27 -12.18 -14.92 -24.13
C SER A 27 -12.71 -13.51 -23.86
N LYS A 28 -13.63 -13.01 -24.71
CA LYS A 28 -14.33 -11.72 -24.51
C LYS A 28 -15.00 -11.64 -23.13
N ARG A 29 -15.61 -12.75 -22.68
CA ARG A 29 -16.23 -12.87 -21.36
C ARG A 29 -15.21 -12.64 -20.24
N GLN A 30 -14.10 -13.39 -20.27
CA GLN A 30 -13.06 -13.29 -19.25
C GLN A 30 -12.44 -11.88 -19.22
N PHE A 31 -12.17 -11.31 -20.40
CA PHE A 31 -11.68 -9.94 -20.52
C PHE A 31 -12.63 -8.92 -19.87
N LEU A 32 -13.94 -9.03 -20.13
CA LEU A 32 -14.94 -8.15 -19.52
C LEU A 32 -15.05 -8.33 -18.01
N GLU A 33 -15.07 -9.57 -17.52
CA GLU A 33 -15.12 -9.86 -16.07
C GLU A 33 -13.90 -9.26 -15.35
N GLU A 34 -12.69 -9.47 -15.88
CA GLU A 34 -11.46 -8.90 -15.32
C GLU A 34 -11.44 -7.37 -15.40
N ALA A 35 -11.88 -6.78 -16.52
CA ALA A 35 -11.96 -5.33 -16.68
C ALA A 35 -12.93 -4.68 -15.67
N ILE A 36 -14.08 -5.32 -15.43
CA ILE A 36 -15.05 -4.87 -14.42
C ILE A 36 -14.42 -4.95 -13.03
N GLN A 37 -13.79 -6.08 -12.68
CA GLN A 37 -13.12 -6.24 -11.38
C GLN A 37 -12.04 -5.17 -11.19
N LEU A 38 -11.16 -4.96 -12.17
CA LEU A 38 -10.11 -3.95 -12.13
C LEU A 38 -10.66 -2.52 -12.01
N ARG A 39 -11.86 -2.26 -12.54
CA ARG A 39 -12.50 -0.94 -12.41
C ARG A 39 -13.10 -0.76 -11.02
N VAL A 40 -13.76 -1.78 -10.48
CA VAL A 40 -14.31 -1.79 -9.11
C VAL A 40 -13.19 -1.69 -8.07
N ASP A 41 -12.10 -2.42 -8.25
CA ASP A 41 -10.94 -2.37 -7.36
C ASP A 41 -10.31 -0.97 -7.34
N ARG A 42 -10.27 -0.29 -8.50
CA ARG A 42 -9.80 1.10 -8.57
C ARG A 42 -10.77 2.05 -7.85
N LEU A 43 -12.07 1.92 -8.09
CA LEU A 43 -13.07 2.75 -7.41
C LEU A 43 -13.01 2.56 -5.88
N THR A 44 -12.94 1.32 -5.41
CA THR A 44 -12.87 1.03 -3.97
C THR A 44 -11.56 1.50 -3.34
N ARG A 45 -10.43 1.45 -4.05
CA ARG A 45 -9.16 2.03 -3.58
C ARG A 45 -9.13 3.55 -3.60
N ASP A 46 -9.82 4.17 -4.56
CA ASP A 46 -9.94 5.63 -4.63
C ASP A 46 -10.96 6.15 -3.58
N GLU A 47 -11.96 5.35 -3.20
CA GLU A 47 -12.98 5.66 -2.18
C GLU A 47 -12.55 5.29 -0.75
N GLN A 48 -11.71 4.27 -0.58
CA GLN A 48 -10.97 4.02 0.66
C GLN A 48 -9.90 5.09 0.75
N GLY A 49 -10.27 6.23 1.34
CA GLY A 49 -9.47 7.42 1.48
C GLY A 49 -7.99 7.12 1.72
N ASP A 50 -7.14 7.91 1.07
CA ASP A 50 -5.68 7.72 1.01
C ASP A 50 -5.16 7.03 2.26
N VAL A 51 -4.85 5.73 2.15
CA VAL A 51 -4.37 4.92 3.28
C VAL A 51 -3.15 5.58 3.92
N TRP A 52 -2.37 6.35 3.15
CA TRP A 52 -1.29 7.17 3.68
C TRP A 52 -1.81 8.36 4.48
N SER A 53 -2.88 9.03 4.07
CA SER A 53 -3.55 10.04 4.90
C SER A 53 -4.11 9.46 6.20
N GLU A 54 -4.62 8.23 6.22
CA GLU A 54 -5.13 7.60 7.46
C GLU A 54 -4.01 7.09 8.37
N THR A 55 -2.96 6.49 7.80
CA THR A 55 -1.82 5.95 8.55
C THR A 55 -0.79 7.01 8.94
N LEU A 56 -0.51 7.97 8.06
CA LEU A 56 0.42 9.08 8.29
C LEU A 56 -0.28 10.33 8.85
N GLY A 57 -1.60 10.47 8.70
CA GLY A 57 -2.37 11.55 9.34
C GLY A 57 -2.36 11.45 10.87
N ALA A 58 -2.16 10.24 11.42
CA ALA A 58 -1.87 10.03 12.83
C ALA A 58 -0.50 10.61 13.28
N TRP A 59 0.36 11.01 12.33
CA TRP A 59 1.66 11.65 12.59
C TRP A 59 1.59 13.19 12.53
N GLN A 60 0.46 13.80 12.91
CA GLN A 60 0.41 15.25 13.21
C GLN A 60 1.04 15.53 14.60
N ARG A 61 2.36 15.36 14.72
CA ARG A 61 3.05 15.71 15.96
C ARG A 61 3.29 17.22 16.00
N SER A 62 2.91 17.84 17.10
CA SER A 62 3.31 19.23 17.46
C SER A 62 4.82 19.36 17.70
N GLU A 63 5.52 18.24 17.80
CA GLU A 63 6.96 18.15 17.98
C GLU A 63 7.70 18.19 16.64
N SER A 64 8.70 19.07 16.49
CA SER A 64 9.56 19.09 15.30
C SER A 64 10.38 17.81 15.17
N GLY A 65 10.71 17.40 13.93
CA GLY A 65 11.51 16.21 13.68
C GLY A 65 12.87 16.21 14.42
N ALA A 66 13.50 17.38 14.56
CA ALA A 66 14.74 17.52 15.33
C ALA A 66 14.57 17.15 16.81
N THR A 67 13.46 17.56 17.42
CA THR A 67 13.14 17.24 18.82
C THR A 67 12.85 15.75 18.99
N THR A 68 12.09 15.14 18.06
CA THR A 68 11.82 13.70 18.05
C THR A 68 13.10 12.87 17.91
N ILE A 69 14.00 13.22 16.99
CA ILE A 69 15.29 12.54 16.80
C ILE A 69 16.12 12.61 18.09
N ARG A 70 16.20 13.80 18.71
CA ARG A 70 16.94 13.98 19.97
C ARG A 70 16.36 13.11 21.09
N ARG A 71 15.03 13.07 21.22
CA ARG A 71 14.34 12.25 22.23
C ARG A 71 14.57 10.76 22.01
N ALA A 72 14.46 10.29 20.77
CA ALA A 72 14.68 8.90 20.41
C ALA A 72 16.12 8.46 20.72
N ARG A 73 17.12 9.27 20.35
CA ARG A 73 18.53 9.00 20.68
C ARG A 73 18.77 8.91 22.18
N ARG A 74 18.22 9.83 22.96
CA ARG A 74 18.37 9.83 24.42
C ARG A 74 17.73 8.59 25.07
N ALA A 75 16.53 8.21 24.63
CA ALA A 75 15.86 7.01 25.12
C ALA A 75 16.66 5.73 24.77
N PHE A 76 17.16 5.64 23.53
CA PHE A 76 17.99 4.53 23.09
C PHE A 76 19.29 4.43 23.89
N GLN A 77 20.02 5.54 24.07
CA GLN A 77 21.26 5.57 24.85
C GLN A 77 21.03 5.17 26.31
N HIS A 78 19.94 5.63 26.94
CA HIS A 78 19.58 5.22 28.30
C HIS A 78 19.18 3.75 28.41
N GLY A 79 18.52 3.19 27.39
CA GLY A 79 18.24 1.76 27.32
C GLY A 79 19.53 0.95 27.19
N PHE A 80 20.41 1.37 26.27
CA PHE A 80 21.66 0.69 25.98
C PHE A 80 22.64 0.72 27.16
N ALA A 81 22.83 1.88 27.80
CA ALA A 81 23.70 2.00 28.98
C ALA A 81 23.23 1.17 30.18
N ARG A 82 21.93 0.88 30.28
CA ARG A 82 21.34 0.05 31.34
C ARG A 82 21.64 -1.44 31.16
N HIS A 83 21.84 -1.87 29.91
CA HIS A 83 22.10 -3.26 29.55
C HIS A 83 23.54 -3.50 29.10
N GLN A 84 24.41 -2.48 29.16
CA GLN A 84 25.84 -2.67 28.96
C GLN A 84 26.41 -3.43 30.17
N PRO A 85 26.94 -4.65 30.01
CA PRO A 85 27.71 -5.28 31.06
C PRO A 85 28.92 -4.39 31.32
N SER A 86 29.20 -4.09 32.60
CA SER A 86 30.40 -3.38 33.03
C SER A 86 31.64 -4.19 32.62
N SER A 87 32.11 -3.95 31.41
CA SER A 87 33.37 -4.51 30.95
C SER A 87 34.50 -3.81 31.70
N GLY A 88 35.02 -4.50 32.71
CA GLY A 88 36.36 -4.31 33.24
C GLY A 88 36.55 -3.12 34.18
N LYS A 89 36.35 -3.36 35.48
CA LYS A 89 37.33 -2.88 36.47
C LYS A 89 37.96 -4.12 37.13
N PRO A 90 39.29 -4.32 37.03
CA PRO A 90 39.92 -5.34 37.85
C PRO A 90 39.81 -4.90 39.30
N ALA A 91 39.33 -5.79 40.16
CA ALA A 91 39.37 -5.58 41.59
C ALA A 91 40.84 -5.53 42.04
N SER A 92 41.36 -4.34 42.27
CA SER A 92 42.67 -4.14 42.91
C SER A 92 42.47 -3.88 44.40
N ARG A 93 42.86 -4.89 45.19
CA ARG A 93 43.28 -4.92 46.61
C ARG A 93 42.42 -4.20 47.65
#